data_AF-A0A327KEP1-F1
#
_entry.id   AF-A0A327KEP1-F1
#
_cell.length_a   1.000
_cell.length_b   1.000
_cell.length_c   1.000
_cell.angle_alpha   90.00
_cell.angle_beta   90.00
_cell.angle_gamma   90.00
#
_symmetry.space_group_name_H-M   'P 1'
#
loop_
_entity.id
_entity.type
_entity.pdbx_description
1 polymer ?
#
loop_
_entity_poly.entity_id
_entity_poly.type
_entity_poly.pdbx_seq_one_letter_code
_entity_poly.pdbx_strand_id
1 'polypeptide(L)'
;MPNLHVFISYATEDEPIAAEFSKQLNQVFGIAGMVQLTFAPQFSLGTDWRLKIEKDLDRADVLLLISTGRNKPSHSFTGFEVGFFRNSVLRRPKMTDFKDQDRLILSVAVFSGLPQTVNGLQGLMIDPVVVDRACLKDRSRFIEVMRTEKTHSIRRVFNRICDILRTKNVISDSQCEQLRAGIETATDAVHGTIFDQLQRRERETTVPERKIVFRLPHAYRVAGDPWREATIEFCFEEKSFNPVGFGAFPQGPMSWTSFLDQIADTQVRASWRDAIVTLVRDALNDEPTENRQQITLPDRDRAYGTFLARGVQYLSGIDEFDIYLVDIGPVRHDNYEMTRLVAALSIGLRYRQMFLSGKNSSYSVEKVKAVLIDRLQHRIGSMVRDLDLLLWQSQAAGLMEEDFLAQIHDHMPGSAEDFDCKMERWGRAKQMLYGAANMVLEARGEPELTAAKAKFLPVLKDFCTETVTMNREFVGAVFGVLSDVVRSGADLYPNAAAAIVHAGQALHGPAAAAEWGASVGPTVAPVSLVPPVPPVARNGGGRNGHRKPT
;
A
#
# COMPACT_ATOMS: atom_id res chain seq x y z
N MET A 1 20.04 -23.12 50.75
CA MET A 1 18.73 -23.70 50.42
C MET A 1 18.81 -24.28 49.02
N PRO A 2 18.12 -25.39 48.70
CA PRO A 2 18.04 -25.92 47.35
C PRO A 2 17.55 -24.84 46.37
N ASN A 3 18.20 -24.70 45.23
CA ASN A 3 17.89 -23.68 44.23
C ASN A 3 17.58 -24.35 42.89
N LEU A 4 16.37 -24.14 42.38
CA LEU A 4 15.95 -24.64 41.06
C LEU A 4 16.35 -23.64 39.98
N HIS A 5 17.24 -24.04 39.07
CA HIS A 5 17.66 -23.18 37.97
C HIS A 5 16.79 -23.40 36.73
N VAL A 6 16.04 -22.39 36.30
CA VAL A 6 15.23 -22.40 35.08
C VAL A 6 15.86 -21.50 34.03
N PHE A 7 16.14 -22.05 32.85
CA PHE A 7 16.56 -21.29 31.68
C PHE A 7 15.37 -21.06 30.75
N ILE A 8 15.12 -19.81 30.37
CA ILE A 8 14.00 -19.43 29.50
C ILE A 8 14.53 -19.15 28.10
N SER A 9 14.16 -20.01 27.17
CA SER A 9 14.52 -19.96 25.75
C SER A 9 13.30 -19.48 24.93
N TYR A 10 13.54 -18.44 24.13
CA TYR A 10 12.53 -17.72 23.34
C TYR A 10 13.19 -17.13 22.10
N ALA A 11 12.41 -16.82 21.06
CA ALA A 11 12.91 -16.01 19.95
C ALA A 11 12.62 -14.53 20.20
N THR A 12 13.34 -13.62 19.54
CA THR A 12 13.23 -12.17 19.78
C THR A 12 11.79 -11.67 19.69
N GLU A 13 10.98 -12.19 18.78
CA GLU A 13 9.56 -11.84 18.65
C GLU A 13 8.67 -12.29 19.82
N ASP A 14 9.11 -13.31 20.57
CA ASP A 14 8.42 -13.86 21.74
C ASP A 14 8.90 -13.21 23.06
N GLU A 15 9.82 -12.23 22.98
CA GLU A 15 10.40 -11.53 24.14
C GLU A 15 9.35 -11.00 25.11
N PRO A 16 8.26 -10.33 24.66
CA PRO A 16 7.28 -9.78 25.60
C PRO A 16 6.60 -10.86 26.47
N ILE A 17 6.32 -12.03 25.87
CA ILE A 17 5.71 -13.15 26.59
C ILE A 17 6.75 -13.80 27.52
N ALA A 18 7.98 -13.98 27.05
CA ALA A 18 9.07 -14.53 27.86
C ALA A 18 9.41 -13.64 29.06
N ALA A 19 9.44 -12.32 28.87
CA ALA A 19 9.65 -11.34 29.92
C ALA A 19 8.52 -11.38 30.96
N GLU A 20 7.27 -11.55 30.53
CA GLU A 20 6.15 -11.68 31.48
C GLU A 20 6.25 -13.01 32.26
N PHE A 21 6.58 -14.12 31.61
CA PHE A 21 6.88 -15.38 32.32
C PHE A 21 7.99 -15.20 33.36
N SER A 22 9.08 -14.48 33.02
CA SER A 22 10.16 -14.13 33.95
C SER A 22 9.63 -13.50 35.22
N LYS A 23 8.86 -12.42 35.00
CA LYS A 23 8.41 -11.51 36.04
C LYS A 23 7.48 -12.26 36.97
N GLN A 24 6.56 -13.03 36.41
CA GLN A 24 5.59 -13.80 37.17
C GLN A 24 6.23 -14.98 37.91
N LEU A 25 7.19 -15.69 37.32
CA LEU A 25 7.94 -16.74 38.01
C LEU A 25 8.78 -16.18 39.16
N ASN A 26 9.45 -15.04 38.96
CA ASN A 26 10.19 -14.36 40.02
C ASN A 26 9.28 -13.82 41.13
N GLN A 27 8.10 -13.31 40.77
CA GLN A 27 7.13 -12.80 41.75
C GLN A 27 6.58 -13.93 42.63
N VAL A 28 6.27 -15.09 42.04
CA VAL A 28 5.73 -16.23 42.78
C VAL A 28 6.82 -16.97 43.56
N PHE A 29 7.97 -17.27 42.93
CA PHE A 29 8.99 -18.17 43.51
C PHE A 29 10.30 -17.48 43.92
N GLY A 30 10.53 -16.23 43.52
CA GLY A 30 11.80 -15.52 43.73
C GLY A 30 11.98 -14.95 45.14
N ILE A 31 10.89 -14.77 45.91
CA ILE A 31 10.92 -14.13 47.25
C ILE A 31 11.79 -14.91 48.26
N ALA A 32 12.01 -16.21 48.04
CA ALA A 32 12.82 -17.05 48.92
C ALA A 32 14.13 -17.57 48.27
N GLY A 33 14.50 -17.04 47.09
CA GLY A 33 15.68 -17.52 46.35
C GLY A 33 15.61 -19.00 45.95
N MET A 34 14.39 -19.56 45.89
CA MET A 34 14.13 -20.97 45.59
C MET A 34 14.26 -21.28 44.10
N VAL A 35 14.07 -20.26 43.25
CA VAL A 35 14.16 -20.37 41.81
C VAL A 35 15.10 -19.28 41.28
N GLN A 36 16.12 -19.71 40.55
CA GLN A 36 16.97 -18.83 39.77
C GLN A 36 16.51 -18.86 38.32
N LEU A 37 16.18 -17.69 37.78
CA LEU A 37 15.81 -17.55 36.37
C LEU A 37 17.00 -17.02 35.56
N THR A 38 17.23 -17.60 34.40
CA THR A 38 18.18 -17.08 33.42
C THR A 38 17.51 -16.96 32.07
N PHE A 39 17.74 -15.81 31.42
CA PHE A 39 17.24 -15.50 30.09
C PHE A 39 18.33 -15.78 29.06
N ALA A 40 17.92 -16.19 27.87
CA ALA A 40 18.75 -16.00 26.69
C ALA A 40 19.21 -14.52 26.66
N PRO A 41 20.52 -14.25 26.58
CA PRO A 41 21.05 -12.91 26.82
C PRO A 41 20.62 -11.91 25.74
N GLN A 42 20.19 -10.72 26.15
CA GLN A 42 20.26 -9.53 25.29
C GLN A 42 21.75 -9.24 25.06
N PHE A 43 22.23 -9.51 23.85
CA PHE A 43 23.66 -9.57 23.56
C PHE A 43 24.30 -8.17 23.54
N SER A 44 25.37 -8.00 24.32
CA SER A 44 26.27 -6.84 24.19
C SER A 44 27.34 -7.16 23.13
N LEU A 45 27.59 -6.22 22.21
CA LEU A 45 28.58 -6.36 21.15
C LEU A 45 29.96 -6.75 21.72
N GLY A 46 30.59 -7.78 21.15
CA GLY A 46 31.96 -8.22 21.51
C GLY A 46 32.08 -9.30 22.59
N THR A 47 30.98 -9.90 23.06
CA THR A 47 31.03 -11.04 23.99
C THR A 47 30.88 -12.38 23.27
N ASP A 48 31.64 -13.40 23.72
CA ASP A 48 31.42 -14.80 23.29
C ASP A 48 30.15 -15.35 23.97
N TRP A 49 29.03 -14.94 23.40
CA TRP A 49 27.70 -15.22 23.91
C TRP A 49 27.37 -16.71 23.90
N ARG A 50 27.99 -17.47 22.98
CA ARG A 50 27.72 -18.90 22.83
C ARG A 50 28.21 -19.66 24.05
N LEU A 51 29.45 -19.41 24.48
CA LEU A 51 29.99 -20.00 25.70
C LEU A 51 29.17 -19.66 26.95
N LYS A 52 28.62 -18.44 27.02
CA LYS A 52 27.76 -18.02 28.13
C LYS A 52 26.44 -18.82 28.15
N ILE A 53 25.75 -18.90 27.01
CA ILE A 53 24.52 -19.69 26.87
C ILE A 53 24.78 -21.17 27.19
N GLU A 54 25.84 -21.75 26.65
CA GLU A 54 26.21 -23.15 26.92
C GLU A 54 26.42 -23.40 28.42
N LYS A 55 27.14 -22.50 29.10
CA LYS A 55 27.37 -22.58 30.55
C LYS A 55 26.08 -22.45 31.36
N ASP A 56 25.19 -21.54 30.96
CA ASP A 56 23.91 -21.33 31.65
C ASP A 56 22.96 -22.51 31.42
N LEU A 57 22.92 -23.07 30.20
CA LEU A 57 22.16 -24.28 29.88
C LEU A 57 22.70 -25.53 30.58
N ASP A 58 24.02 -25.69 30.71
CA ASP A 58 24.62 -26.82 31.43
C ASP A 58 24.26 -26.78 32.94
N ARG A 59 24.10 -25.58 33.50
CA ARG A 59 23.69 -25.36 34.89
C ARG A 59 22.19 -25.53 35.13
N ALA A 60 21.37 -25.14 34.15
CA ALA A 60 19.92 -25.17 34.26
C ALA A 60 19.38 -26.58 34.56
N ASP A 61 18.42 -26.67 35.47
CA ASP A 61 17.69 -27.89 35.81
C ASP A 61 16.43 -28.04 34.95
N VAL A 62 15.83 -26.92 34.55
CA VAL A 62 14.66 -26.85 33.67
C VAL A 62 14.93 -25.93 32.50
N LEU A 63 14.62 -26.38 31.29
CA LEU A 63 14.56 -25.52 30.10
C LEU A 63 13.09 -25.20 29.80
N LEU A 64 12.70 -23.93 29.93
CA LEU A 64 11.38 -23.44 29.55
C LEU A 64 11.44 -22.85 28.13
N LEU A 65 10.72 -23.47 27.20
CA LEU A 65 10.62 -23.04 25.81
C LEU A 65 9.31 -22.29 25.58
N ILE A 66 9.41 -21.09 24.99
CA ILE A 66 8.26 -20.27 24.62
C ILE A 66 8.24 -20.12 23.11
N SER A 67 7.09 -20.43 22.48
CA SER A 67 6.90 -20.33 21.04
C SER A 67 5.49 -19.85 20.70
N THR A 68 5.36 -18.83 19.86
CA THR A 68 4.04 -18.33 19.37
C THR A 68 3.67 -18.80 17.95
N GLY A 69 4.34 -19.86 17.48
CA GLY A 69 3.93 -20.57 16.26
C GLY A 69 4.37 -19.98 14.94
N ARG A 70 5.39 -19.12 14.94
CA ARG A 70 6.16 -18.88 13.73
C ARG A 70 7.05 -20.09 13.46
N ASN A 71 7.04 -20.59 12.22
CA ASN A 71 7.95 -21.66 11.82
C ASN A 71 9.39 -21.15 11.94
N LYS A 72 10.16 -21.77 12.84
CA LYS A 72 11.55 -21.42 13.10
C LYS A 72 12.46 -22.42 12.38
N PRO A 73 13.47 -21.97 11.62
CA PRO A 73 14.49 -22.87 11.10
C PRO A 73 15.14 -23.64 12.26
N SER A 74 15.46 -24.91 12.05
CA SER A 74 16.15 -25.75 13.04
C SER A 74 17.52 -25.19 13.46
N HIS A 75 18.13 -24.35 12.62
CA HIS A 75 19.40 -23.66 12.88
C HIS A 75 19.25 -22.31 13.62
N SER A 76 18.04 -21.93 14.03
CA SER A 76 17.82 -20.75 14.87
C SER A 76 18.42 -20.91 16.27
N PHE A 77 18.65 -19.80 16.98
CA PHE A 77 19.15 -19.79 18.36
C PHE A 77 18.38 -20.75 19.27
N THR A 78 17.05 -20.74 19.20
CA THR A 78 16.20 -21.65 19.98
C THR A 78 16.42 -23.12 19.63
N GLY A 79 16.72 -23.45 18.37
CA GLY A 79 17.03 -24.82 17.97
C GLY A 79 18.37 -25.32 18.52
N PHE A 80 19.37 -24.43 18.54
CA PHE A 80 20.67 -24.70 19.15
C PHE A 80 20.55 -24.94 20.66
N GLU A 81 19.84 -24.07 21.40
CA GLU A 81 19.66 -24.17 22.86
C GLU A 81 18.99 -25.50 23.26
N VAL A 82 17.95 -25.89 22.53
CA VAL A 82 17.25 -27.17 22.72
C VAL A 82 18.19 -28.35 22.47
N GLY A 83 18.95 -28.33 21.38
CA GLY A 83 19.91 -29.38 21.05
C GLY A 83 21.01 -29.51 22.11
N PHE A 84 21.56 -28.38 22.57
CA PHE A 84 22.60 -28.36 23.60
C PHE A 84 22.09 -28.87 24.94
N PHE A 85 20.93 -28.37 25.40
CA PHE A 85 20.34 -28.82 26.67
C PHE A 85 20.05 -30.32 26.65
N ARG A 86 19.52 -30.86 25.54
CA ARG A 86 19.30 -32.31 25.39
C ARG A 86 20.60 -33.09 25.56
N ASN A 87 21.67 -32.66 24.89
CA ASN A 87 22.97 -33.30 25.05
C ASN A 87 23.49 -33.18 26.50
N SER A 88 23.23 -32.05 27.16
CA SER A 88 23.53 -31.85 28.57
C SER A 88 22.75 -32.80 29.49
N VAL A 89 21.47 -33.07 29.21
CA VAL A 89 20.64 -34.04 29.95
C VAL A 89 21.20 -35.46 29.83
N LEU A 90 21.72 -35.86 28.65
CA LEU A 90 22.38 -37.16 28.50
C LEU A 90 23.63 -37.30 29.38
N ARG A 91 24.38 -36.22 29.58
CA ARG A 91 25.59 -36.19 30.43
C ARG A 91 25.25 -36.08 31.91
N ARG A 92 24.22 -35.30 32.25
CA ARG A 92 23.73 -35.05 33.61
C ARG A 92 22.20 -35.16 33.58
N PRO A 93 21.62 -36.36 33.83
CA PRO A 93 20.19 -36.57 33.74
C PRO A 93 19.41 -35.98 34.91
N LYS A 94 20.04 -35.90 36.10
CA LYS A 94 19.39 -35.43 37.33
C LYS A 94 19.63 -33.94 37.60
N MET A 95 18.65 -33.30 38.23
CA MET A 95 18.77 -31.92 38.70
C MET A 95 19.85 -31.80 39.79
N THR A 96 20.46 -30.61 39.92
CA THR A 96 21.62 -30.40 40.80
C THR A 96 21.27 -30.61 42.27
N ASP A 97 20.25 -29.90 42.75
CA ASP A 97 19.80 -29.95 44.15
C ASP A 97 18.61 -30.91 44.37
N PHE A 98 17.95 -31.32 43.27
CA PHE A 98 16.78 -32.21 43.27
C PHE A 98 17.13 -33.55 42.61
N LYS A 99 18.09 -34.28 43.18
CA LYS A 99 18.68 -35.51 42.59
C LYS A 99 17.67 -36.62 42.22
N ASP A 100 16.50 -36.61 42.85
CA ASP A 100 15.43 -37.58 42.59
C ASP A 100 14.58 -37.21 41.35
N GLN A 101 14.72 -35.98 40.85
CA GLN A 101 14.04 -35.45 39.67
C GLN A 101 14.99 -35.40 38.46
N ASP A 102 14.46 -35.76 37.30
CA ASP A 102 15.14 -35.59 36.03
C ASP A 102 15.11 -34.13 35.59
N ARG A 103 16.19 -33.66 34.95
CA ARG A 103 16.17 -32.40 34.22
C ARG A 103 15.17 -32.51 33.09
N LEU A 104 14.41 -31.45 32.87
CA LEU A 104 13.26 -31.51 32.00
C LEU A 104 13.09 -30.26 31.14
N ILE A 105 12.48 -30.47 29.98
CA ILE A 105 12.08 -29.41 29.07
C ILE A 105 10.58 -29.17 29.26
N LEU A 106 10.19 -27.93 29.56
CA LEU A 106 8.81 -27.46 29.58
C LEU A 106 8.57 -26.64 28.33
N SER A 107 7.63 -27.04 27.48
CA SER A 107 7.36 -26.32 26.23
C SER A 107 5.97 -25.69 26.25
N VAL A 108 5.91 -24.37 26.10
CA VAL A 108 4.67 -23.60 25.97
C VAL A 108 4.55 -23.11 24.53
N ALA A 109 3.55 -23.62 23.82
CA ALA A 109 3.16 -23.12 22.51
C ALA A 109 1.92 -22.22 22.63
N VAL A 110 1.93 -21.10 21.91
CA VAL A 110 0.79 -20.20 21.77
C VAL A 110 0.38 -20.20 20.30
N PHE A 111 -0.92 -20.37 20.02
CA PHE A 111 -1.53 -20.28 18.69
C PHE A 111 -1.26 -21.42 17.69
N SER A 112 -0.11 -22.11 17.74
CA SER A 112 0.19 -23.25 16.85
C SER A 112 0.55 -24.53 17.60
N GLY A 113 0.72 -25.62 16.86
CA GLY A 113 1.45 -26.79 17.35
C GLY A 113 2.91 -26.44 17.70
N LEU A 114 3.52 -27.27 18.54
CA LEU A 114 4.92 -27.10 18.92
C LEU A 114 5.86 -27.14 17.70
N PRO A 115 7.00 -26.42 17.74
CA PRO A 115 8.00 -26.52 16.68
C PRO A 115 8.39 -27.98 16.43
N GLN A 116 8.60 -28.36 15.17
CA GLN A 116 8.99 -29.74 14.84
C GLN A 116 10.30 -30.17 15.53
N THR A 117 11.17 -29.22 15.86
CA THR A 117 12.42 -29.44 16.60
C THR A 117 12.21 -30.03 18.00
N VAL A 118 11.00 -29.89 18.57
CA VAL A 118 10.65 -30.40 19.91
C VAL A 118 9.78 -31.67 19.86
N ASN A 119 9.23 -32.05 18.70
CA ASN A 119 8.29 -33.18 18.55
C ASN A 119 8.88 -34.56 18.90
N GLY A 120 10.20 -34.70 18.95
CA GLY A 120 10.90 -35.95 19.30
C GLY A 120 11.63 -35.90 20.66
N LEU A 121 11.34 -34.92 21.51
CA LEU A 121 12.05 -34.72 22.77
C LEU A 121 11.21 -35.20 23.96
N GLN A 122 11.86 -35.88 24.90
CA GLN A 122 11.27 -36.34 26.15
C GLN A 122 11.18 -35.15 27.14
N GLY A 123 10.22 -34.25 26.90
CA GLY A 123 9.86 -33.11 27.74
C GLY A 123 8.40 -33.17 28.17
N LEU A 124 8.01 -32.37 29.17
CA LEU A 124 6.61 -32.21 29.52
C LEU A 124 5.98 -31.23 28.52
N MET A 125 5.23 -31.79 27.57
CA MET A 125 4.49 -31.01 26.59
C MET A 125 3.29 -30.39 27.26
N ILE A 126 3.20 -29.06 27.19
CA ILE A 126 2.06 -28.33 27.68
C ILE A 126 1.22 -27.96 26.46
N ASP A 127 -0.06 -28.34 26.49
CA ASP A 127 -0.99 -28.16 25.39
C ASP A 127 -0.94 -26.72 24.88
N PRO A 128 -0.95 -26.51 23.55
CA PRO A 128 -0.89 -25.18 23.00
C PRO A 128 -2.07 -24.34 23.50
N VAL A 129 -1.81 -23.06 23.75
CA VAL A 129 -2.87 -22.09 24.02
C VAL A 129 -3.66 -21.89 22.73
N VAL A 130 -4.81 -22.58 22.65
CA VAL A 130 -5.79 -22.46 21.57
C VAL A 130 -6.65 -21.25 21.88
N VAL A 131 -6.82 -20.37 20.89
CA VAL A 131 -7.55 -19.12 21.06
C VAL A 131 -8.73 -19.08 20.12
N ASP A 132 -9.94 -18.99 20.68
CA ASP A 132 -11.14 -18.68 19.90
C ASP A 132 -11.10 -17.22 19.42
N ARG A 133 -11.45 -17.00 18.16
CA ARG A 133 -11.49 -15.67 17.55
C ARG A 133 -12.55 -14.78 18.20
N ALA A 134 -13.63 -15.35 18.73
CA ALA A 134 -14.67 -14.56 19.38
C ALA A 134 -14.20 -13.95 20.71
N CYS A 135 -13.25 -14.59 21.41
CA CYS A 135 -12.76 -14.10 22.70
C CYS A 135 -11.69 -13.00 22.57
N LEU A 136 -11.06 -12.84 21.41
CA LEU A 136 -10.12 -11.75 21.13
C LEU A 136 -10.77 -10.35 21.04
N LYS A 137 -12.09 -10.22 21.20
CA LYS A 137 -12.76 -8.91 21.23
C LYS A 137 -12.74 -8.25 22.62
N ASP A 138 -12.58 -9.04 23.68
CA ASP A 138 -12.67 -8.60 25.06
C ASP A 138 -11.59 -9.30 25.89
N ARG A 139 -10.69 -8.50 26.47
CA ARG A 139 -9.56 -8.99 27.27
C ARG A 139 -10.01 -9.77 28.51
N SER A 140 -11.07 -9.34 29.19
CA SER A 140 -11.57 -10.00 30.39
C SER A 140 -12.19 -11.35 30.04
N ARG A 141 -13.01 -11.38 28.99
CA ARG A 141 -13.58 -12.62 28.45
C ARG A 141 -12.51 -13.58 27.96
N PHE A 142 -11.46 -13.08 27.29
CA PHE A 142 -10.31 -13.88 26.89
C PHE A 142 -9.67 -14.57 28.09
N ILE A 143 -9.34 -13.82 29.14
CA ILE A 143 -8.73 -14.36 30.36
C ILE A 143 -9.65 -15.40 31.01
N GLU A 144 -10.96 -15.14 31.09
CA GLU A 144 -11.94 -16.07 31.67
C GLU A 144 -12.05 -17.39 30.87
N VAL A 145 -12.11 -17.32 29.54
CA VAL A 145 -12.09 -18.51 28.67
C VAL A 145 -10.79 -19.29 28.87
N MET A 146 -9.65 -18.59 28.94
CA MET A 146 -8.35 -19.20 29.19
C MET A 146 -8.20 -19.83 30.59
N ARG A 147 -9.06 -19.49 31.56
CA ARG A 147 -9.13 -20.17 32.86
C ARG A 147 -9.95 -21.46 32.83
N THR A 148 -10.97 -21.53 31.97
CA THR A 148 -12.02 -22.58 32.01
C THR A 148 -11.79 -23.73 31.05
N GLU A 149 -11.13 -23.48 29.92
CA GLU A 149 -10.82 -24.54 28.97
C GLU A 149 -9.83 -25.57 29.58
N LYS A 150 -9.60 -26.71 28.89
CA LYS A 150 -8.57 -27.73 29.23
C LYS A 150 -7.12 -27.16 29.31
N THR A 151 -6.99 -25.84 29.23
CA THR A 151 -5.93 -24.91 28.87
C THR A 151 -5.43 -24.07 30.04
N HIS A 152 -5.37 -24.60 31.26
CA HIS A 152 -4.47 -24.02 32.25
C HIS A 152 -2.99 -24.40 31.98
N SER A 153 -2.61 -24.50 30.71
CA SER A 153 -1.29 -24.82 30.20
C SER A 153 -0.21 -24.01 30.90
N ILE A 154 -0.42 -22.69 30.99
CA ILE A 154 0.50 -21.79 31.69
C ILE A 154 0.58 -22.15 33.18
N ARG A 155 -0.56 -22.30 33.86
CA ARG A 155 -0.58 -22.74 35.27
C ARG A 155 0.05 -24.11 35.49
N ARG A 156 -0.03 -25.05 34.53
CA ARG A 156 0.68 -26.34 34.62
C ARG A 156 2.19 -26.13 34.70
N VAL A 157 2.76 -25.13 34.02
CA VAL A 157 4.17 -24.73 34.22
C VAL A 157 4.42 -24.36 35.68
N PHE A 158 3.63 -23.43 36.21
CA PHE A 158 3.79 -22.91 37.56
C PHE A 158 3.59 -24.02 38.62
N ASN A 159 2.54 -24.83 38.48
CA ASN A 159 2.27 -25.96 39.36
C ASN A 159 3.40 -27.00 39.30
N ARG A 160 3.94 -27.29 38.11
CA ARG A 160 5.05 -28.25 37.97
C ARG A 160 6.30 -27.76 38.70
N ILE A 161 6.61 -26.47 38.62
CA ILE A 161 7.70 -25.86 39.39
C ILE A 161 7.43 -25.98 40.89
N CYS A 162 6.20 -25.68 41.32
CA CYS A 162 5.78 -25.81 42.71
C CYS A 162 5.92 -27.25 43.24
N ASP A 163 5.56 -28.26 42.44
CA ASP A 163 5.65 -29.68 42.79
C ASP A 163 7.11 -30.14 42.96
N ILE A 164 8.01 -29.65 42.10
CA ILE A 164 9.46 -29.92 42.22
C ILE A 164 9.98 -29.39 43.57
N LEU A 165 9.61 -28.17 43.93
CA LEU A 165 9.99 -27.55 45.21
C LEU A 165 9.41 -28.32 46.42
N ARG A 166 8.20 -28.86 46.31
CA ARG A 166 7.57 -29.66 47.37
C ARG A 166 8.32 -30.96 47.65
N THR A 167 8.91 -31.60 46.63
CA THR A 167 9.48 -32.96 46.72
C THR A 167 10.61 -33.09 47.76
N LYS A 168 11.30 -31.99 48.12
CA LYS A 168 12.38 -31.96 49.12
C LYS A 168 11.98 -31.30 50.45
N ASN A 169 10.68 -31.06 50.71
CA ASN A 169 10.20 -30.23 51.83
C ASN A 169 10.87 -28.83 51.85
N VAL A 170 11.25 -28.29 50.68
CA VAL A 170 11.80 -26.92 50.57
C VAL A 170 10.75 -25.90 50.99
N ILE A 171 9.49 -26.25 50.71
CA ILE A 171 8.29 -25.52 51.12
C ILE A 171 7.39 -26.45 51.92
N SER A 172 6.77 -25.92 52.96
CA SER A 172 5.70 -26.58 53.71
C SER A 172 4.40 -26.63 52.90
N ASP A 173 3.46 -27.48 53.29
CA ASP A 173 2.15 -27.57 52.62
C ASP A 173 1.37 -26.23 52.68
N SER A 174 1.48 -25.48 53.78
CA SER A 174 0.85 -24.16 53.90
C SER A 174 1.49 -23.11 52.98
N GLN A 175 2.82 -23.14 52.80
CA GLN A 175 3.50 -22.29 51.83
C GLN A 175 3.14 -22.67 50.39
N CYS A 176 2.96 -23.97 50.12
CA CYS A 176 2.50 -24.46 48.82
C CYS A 176 1.10 -23.93 48.49
N GLU A 177 0.19 -23.88 49.47
CA GLU A 177 -1.13 -23.26 49.30
C GLU A 177 -1.07 -21.76 49.04
N GLN A 178 -0.19 -21.03 49.74
CA GLN A 178 0.02 -19.60 49.50
C GLN A 178 0.58 -19.33 48.10
N LEU A 179 1.54 -20.14 47.64
CA LEU A 179 2.09 -20.04 46.29
C LEU A 179 1.01 -20.30 45.24
N ARG A 180 0.14 -21.29 45.46
CA ARG A 180 -0.98 -21.60 44.53
C ARG A 180 -1.94 -20.43 44.34
N ALA A 181 -2.19 -19.63 45.37
CA ALA A 181 -2.99 -18.40 45.22
C ALA A 181 -2.29 -17.38 44.31
N GLY A 182 -0.96 -17.19 44.48
CA GLY A 182 -0.17 -16.31 43.61
C GLY A 182 -0.06 -16.80 42.16
N ILE A 183 -0.07 -18.13 41.95
CA ILE A 183 -0.02 -18.75 40.62
C ILE A 183 -1.21 -18.36 39.73
N GLU A 184 -2.41 -18.19 40.31
CA GLU A 184 -3.61 -17.78 39.56
C GLU A 184 -3.42 -16.37 38.98
N THR A 185 -3.07 -15.42 39.83
CA THR A 185 -2.80 -14.03 39.44
C THR A 185 -1.67 -13.94 38.42
N ALA A 186 -0.60 -14.72 38.63
CA ALA A 186 0.51 -14.83 37.69
C ALA A 186 0.08 -15.35 36.32
N THR A 187 -0.77 -16.37 36.30
CA THR A 187 -1.25 -16.95 35.04
C THR A 187 -2.14 -15.97 34.27
N ASP A 188 -3.02 -15.24 34.98
CA ASP A 188 -3.86 -14.21 34.38
C ASP A 188 -3.04 -13.07 33.74
N ALA A 189 -1.95 -12.66 34.38
CA ALA A 189 -1.05 -11.65 33.86
C ALA A 189 -0.39 -12.11 32.54
N VAL A 190 0.09 -13.35 32.48
CA VAL A 190 0.66 -13.93 31.26
C VAL A 190 -0.40 -14.04 30.15
N HIS A 191 -1.63 -14.46 30.47
CA HIS A 191 -2.74 -14.47 29.50
C HIS A 191 -3.04 -13.06 28.97
N GLY A 192 -3.02 -12.04 29.84
CA GLY A 192 -3.18 -10.64 29.44
C GLY A 192 -2.12 -10.20 28.43
N THR A 193 -0.85 -10.54 28.65
CA THR A 193 0.23 -10.23 27.70
C THR A 193 0.07 -10.99 26.38
N ILE A 194 -0.36 -12.26 26.43
CA ILE A 194 -0.66 -13.04 25.21
C ILE A 194 -1.75 -12.35 24.40
N PHE A 195 -2.84 -11.89 25.04
CA PHE A 195 -3.89 -11.13 24.38
C PHE A 195 -3.33 -9.89 23.68
N ASP A 196 -2.53 -9.08 24.37
CA ASP A 196 -1.97 -7.85 23.83
C ASP A 196 -1.04 -8.11 22.62
N GLN A 197 -0.28 -9.21 22.65
CA GLN A 197 0.56 -9.63 21.51
C GLN A 197 -0.27 -10.14 20.33
N LEU A 198 -1.37 -10.85 20.60
CA LEU A 198 -2.26 -11.34 19.54
C LEU A 198 -3.00 -10.22 18.82
N GLN A 199 -3.36 -9.14 19.52
CA GLN A 199 -3.99 -7.95 18.90
C GLN A 199 -3.09 -7.26 17.87
N ARG A 200 -1.77 -7.34 18.07
CA ARG A 200 -0.78 -6.64 17.22
C ARG A 200 -0.27 -7.51 16.08
N ARG A 201 -0.80 -8.73 15.93
CA ARG A 201 -0.33 -9.67 14.93
C ARG A 201 -1.00 -9.39 13.59
N GLU A 202 -0.20 -9.21 12.55
CA GLU A 202 -0.68 -9.13 11.18
C GLU A 202 -1.42 -10.43 10.82
N ARG A 203 -2.74 -10.32 10.63
CA ARG A 203 -3.63 -11.44 10.31
C ARG A 203 -3.59 -11.78 8.84
N GLU A 204 -3.63 -10.75 8.01
CA GLU A 204 -3.74 -10.84 6.57
C GLU A 204 -3.16 -9.56 6.00
N THR A 205 -2.19 -9.70 5.10
CA THR A 205 -1.60 -8.58 4.39
C THR A 205 -2.09 -8.68 2.96
N THR A 206 -3.05 -7.84 2.59
CA THR A 206 -3.48 -7.72 1.20
C THR A 206 -2.45 -6.86 0.47
N VAL A 207 -1.55 -7.48 -0.28
CA VAL A 207 -0.68 -6.75 -1.21
C VAL A 207 -1.56 -6.34 -2.41
N PRO A 208 -1.49 -5.09 -2.89
CA PRO A 208 -2.22 -4.71 -4.09
C PRO A 208 -1.84 -5.66 -5.24
N GLU A 209 -2.84 -6.25 -5.90
CA GLU A 209 -2.71 -7.35 -6.87
C GLU A 209 -1.74 -7.07 -8.05
N ARG A 210 -1.37 -5.79 -8.26
CA ARG A 210 -0.65 -5.32 -9.44
C ARG A 210 0.53 -4.44 -9.05
N LYS A 211 1.68 -5.09 -8.76
CA LYS A 211 2.96 -4.44 -8.42
C LYS A 211 4.02 -4.66 -9.50
N ILE A 212 4.76 -3.60 -9.82
CA ILE A 212 5.99 -3.61 -10.61
C ILE A 212 7.15 -3.26 -9.70
N VAL A 213 8.24 -4.01 -9.79
CA VAL A 213 9.52 -3.68 -9.17
C VAL A 213 10.49 -3.26 -10.26
N PHE A 214 10.94 -2.01 -10.19
CA PHE A 214 11.94 -1.46 -11.09
C PHE A 214 13.26 -1.31 -10.34
N ARG A 215 14.36 -1.86 -10.88
CA ARG A 215 15.67 -1.82 -10.22
C ARG A 215 16.70 -1.14 -11.11
N LEU A 216 17.48 -0.24 -10.52
CA LEU A 216 18.47 0.58 -11.19
C LEU A 216 19.84 0.45 -10.49
N PRO A 217 20.91 0.04 -11.18
CA PRO A 217 22.25 0.00 -10.59
C PRO A 217 22.80 1.40 -10.38
N HIS A 218 23.32 1.71 -9.18
CA HIS A 218 23.80 3.04 -8.76
C HIS A 218 24.90 3.65 -9.65
N ALA A 219 25.51 2.84 -10.52
CA ALA A 219 26.42 3.29 -11.59
C ALA A 219 25.81 4.37 -12.50
N TYR A 220 24.47 4.56 -12.50
CA TYR A 220 23.80 5.64 -13.21
C TYR A 220 24.28 7.06 -12.86
N ARG A 221 24.83 7.27 -11.66
CA ARG A 221 25.27 8.61 -11.21
C ARG A 221 26.56 9.10 -11.88
N VAL A 222 27.24 8.25 -12.66
CA VAL A 222 28.61 8.50 -13.17
C VAL A 222 28.63 8.89 -14.67
N ALA A 223 27.47 9.27 -15.23
CA ALA A 223 27.23 9.64 -16.64
C ALA A 223 27.11 8.43 -17.60
N GLY A 224 25.89 8.25 -18.11
CA GLY A 224 25.46 7.21 -19.05
C GLY A 224 23.92 7.24 -19.18
N ASP A 225 23.35 6.47 -20.11
CA ASP A 225 21.89 6.23 -20.13
C ASP A 225 21.57 5.19 -19.03
N PRO A 226 21.00 5.61 -17.89
CA PRO A 226 20.91 4.77 -16.72
C PRO A 226 19.89 3.63 -16.90
N TRP A 227 18.95 3.81 -17.81
CA TRP A 227 17.85 2.89 -18.06
C TRP A 227 18.31 1.62 -18.77
N ARG A 228 19.50 1.61 -19.39
CA ARG A 228 20.00 0.48 -20.17
C ARG A 228 20.30 -0.76 -19.32
N GLU A 229 20.76 -0.55 -18.09
CA GLU A 229 21.08 -1.63 -17.14
C GLU A 229 19.93 -1.89 -16.16
N ALA A 230 18.81 -1.18 -16.30
CA ALA A 230 17.67 -1.35 -15.44
C ALA A 230 16.98 -2.70 -15.68
N THR A 231 16.40 -3.24 -14.60
CA THR A 231 15.55 -4.43 -14.67
C THR A 231 14.16 -4.11 -14.16
N ILE A 232 13.19 -4.82 -14.71
CA ILE A 232 11.79 -4.73 -14.34
C ILE A 232 11.28 -6.13 -14.00
N GLU A 233 10.49 -6.22 -12.94
CA GLU A 233 9.86 -7.44 -12.50
C GLU A 233 8.38 -7.16 -12.22
N PHE A 234 7.53 -8.07 -12.67
CA PHE A 234 6.11 -8.00 -12.42
C PHE A 234 5.74 -8.95 -11.28
N CYS A 235 5.25 -8.39 -10.19
CA CYS A 235 4.81 -9.14 -9.02
C CYS A 235 3.28 -9.17 -9.01
N PHE A 236 2.70 -10.04 -9.84
CA PHE A 236 1.26 -10.25 -9.94
C PHE A 236 0.90 -11.65 -9.43
N GLU A 237 -0.16 -11.77 -8.63
CA GLU A 237 -0.70 -13.07 -8.23
C GLU A 237 -1.60 -13.68 -9.34
N GLU A 238 -2.24 -12.83 -10.14
CA GLU A 238 -3.09 -13.23 -11.26
C GLU A 238 -2.27 -13.58 -12.51
N LYS A 239 -2.27 -14.86 -12.89
CA LYS A 239 -1.70 -15.34 -14.19
C LYS A 239 -2.40 -14.75 -15.42
N SER A 240 -3.57 -14.12 -15.25
CA SER A 240 -4.39 -13.52 -16.30
C SER A 240 -4.09 -12.05 -16.56
N PHE A 241 -3.39 -11.35 -15.66
CA PHE A 241 -3.11 -9.93 -15.86
C PHE A 241 -1.90 -9.75 -16.79
N ASN A 242 -2.20 -9.44 -18.05
CA ASN A 242 -1.21 -9.22 -19.08
C ASN A 242 -1.31 -7.80 -19.65
N PRO A 243 -0.73 -6.79 -18.96
CA PRO A 243 -0.94 -5.40 -19.30
C PRO A 243 -0.27 -4.96 -20.60
N VAL A 244 0.47 -5.84 -21.28
CA VAL A 244 1.18 -5.50 -22.52
C VAL A 244 0.98 -6.52 -23.63
N GLY A 245 0.14 -7.54 -23.41
CA GLY A 245 -0.09 -8.59 -24.41
C GLY A 245 1.10 -9.54 -24.59
N PHE A 246 1.89 -9.80 -23.54
CA PHE A 246 2.92 -10.84 -23.52
C PHE A 246 2.36 -12.19 -23.99
N GLY A 247 3.00 -12.81 -24.99
CA GLY A 247 2.62 -14.17 -25.41
C GLY A 247 2.81 -15.21 -24.31
N ALA A 248 3.87 -15.07 -23.49
CA ALA A 248 4.08 -15.81 -22.26
C ALA A 248 4.52 -14.83 -21.17
N PHE A 249 3.87 -14.88 -20.00
CA PHE A 249 4.17 -13.95 -18.91
C PHE A 249 5.57 -14.21 -18.35
N PRO A 250 6.47 -13.21 -18.30
CA PRO A 250 7.84 -13.41 -17.82
C PRO A 250 7.84 -13.85 -16.35
N GLN A 251 8.55 -14.94 -16.05
CA GLN A 251 8.75 -15.42 -14.68
C GLN A 251 10.03 -14.79 -14.13
N GLY A 252 9.88 -13.75 -13.30
CA GLY A 252 10.99 -13.06 -12.63
C GLY A 252 11.51 -11.81 -13.35
N PRO A 253 12.66 -11.26 -12.90
CA PRO A 253 13.22 -10.02 -13.42
C PRO A 253 13.67 -10.16 -14.87
N MET A 254 13.36 -9.15 -15.67
CA MET A 254 13.81 -9.02 -17.06
C MET A 254 14.48 -7.67 -17.31
N SER A 255 15.28 -7.54 -18.38
CA SER A 255 15.89 -6.25 -18.71
C SER A 255 14.84 -5.25 -19.18
N TRP A 256 15.04 -3.98 -18.85
CA TRP A 256 14.17 -2.89 -19.27
C TRP A 256 14.04 -2.80 -20.81
N THR A 257 15.14 -3.04 -21.53
CA THR A 257 15.13 -3.10 -22.99
C THR A 257 14.27 -4.23 -23.54
N SER A 258 14.41 -5.43 -23.00
CA SER A 258 13.61 -6.59 -23.41
C SER A 258 12.13 -6.39 -23.12
N PHE A 259 11.80 -5.70 -22.03
CA PHE A 259 10.43 -5.31 -21.71
C PHE A 259 9.84 -4.38 -22.76
N LEU A 260 10.52 -3.29 -23.10
CA LEU A 260 10.04 -2.35 -24.11
C LEU A 260 9.90 -2.97 -25.50
N ASP A 261 10.82 -3.87 -25.87
CA ASP A 261 10.79 -4.56 -27.17
C ASP A 261 9.59 -5.52 -27.32
N GLN A 262 9.04 -6.02 -26.21
CA GLN A 262 7.84 -6.87 -26.22
C GLN A 262 6.54 -6.08 -26.43
N ILE A 263 6.57 -4.74 -26.28
CA ILE A 263 5.41 -3.89 -26.54
C ILE A 263 5.33 -3.62 -28.04
N ALA A 264 4.42 -4.27 -28.77
CA ALA A 264 4.32 -4.16 -30.22
C ALA A 264 3.98 -2.73 -30.70
N ASP A 265 3.03 -2.07 -30.03
CA ASP A 265 2.61 -0.71 -30.36
C ASP A 265 3.64 0.32 -29.88
N THR A 266 4.22 1.06 -30.82
CA THR A 266 5.25 2.09 -30.57
C THR A 266 4.77 3.20 -29.64
N GLN A 267 3.51 3.59 -29.74
CA GLN A 267 2.92 4.66 -28.96
C GLN A 267 2.69 4.22 -27.50
N VAL A 268 2.17 3.01 -27.32
CA VAL A 268 2.00 2.37 -26.01
C VAL A 268 3.35 2.16 -25.36
N ARG A 269 4.35 1.69 -26.12
CA ARG A 269 5.74 1.54 -25.67
C ARG A 269 6.30 2.86 -25.15
N ALA A 270 6.12 3.95 -25.89
CA ALA A 270 6.56 5.27 -25.48
C ALA A 270 5.83 5.75 -24.21
N SER A 271 4.53 5.49 -24.09
CA SER A 271 3.75 5.85 -22.90
C SER A 271 4.23 5.12 -21.64
N TRP A 272 4.43 3.81 -21.72
CA TRP A 272 4.94 3.00 -20.61
C TRP A 272 6.35 3.43 -20.20
N ARG A 273 7.22 3.65 -21.19
CA ARG A 273 8.57 4.15 -20.95
C ARG A 273 8.54 5.47 -20.20
N ASP A 274 7.82 6.45 -20.73
CA ASP A 274 7.81 7.81 -20.18
C ASP A 274 7.20 7.82 -18.76
N ALA A 275 6.11 7.07 -18.52
CA ALA A 275 5.46 7.02 -17.22
C ALA A 275 6.36 6.45 -16.11
N ILE A 276 6.97 5.28 -16.35
CA ILE A 276 7.85 4.63 -15.36
C ILE A 276 9.12 5.45 -15.15
N VAL A 277 9.75 5.92 -16.23
CA VAL A 277 10.98 6.73 -16.16
C VAL A 277 10.73 8.04 -15.40
N THR A 278 9.58 8.68 -15.60
CA THR A 278 9.23 9.92 -14.87
C THR A 278 9.09 9.63 -13.37
N LEU A 279 8.30 8.61 -12.99
CA LEU A 279 8.14 8.23 -11.57
C LEU A 279 9.48 7.93 -10.89
N VAL A 280 10.36 7.17 -11.55
CA VAL A 280 11.67 6.81 -10.99
C VAL A 280 12.61 8.02 -10.95
N ARG A 281 12.61 8.86 -11.98
CA ARG A 281 13.45 10.06 -12.03
C ARG A 281 13.06 11.05 -10.95
N ASP A 282 11.77 11.29 -10.75
CA ASP A 282 11.27 12.20 -9.73
C ASP A 282 11.65 11.71 -8.33
N ALA A 283 11.56 10.39 -8.10
CA ALA A 283 12.01 9.74 -6.87
C ALA A 283 13.50 9.85 -6.61
N LEU A 284 14.32 9.78 -7.67
CA LEU A 284 15.77 9.92 -7.58
C LEU A 284 16.19 11.35 -7.24
N ASN A 285 15.42 12.34 -7.68
CA ASN A 285 15.69 13.76 -7.49
C ASN A 285 15.05 14.33 -6.21
N ASP A 286 14.29 13.51 -5.46
CA ASP A 286 13.53 13.92 -4.27
C ASP A 286 12.54 15.08 -4.57
N GLU A 287 12.01 15.14 -5.79
CA GLU A 287 11.08 16.18 -6.23
C GLU A 287 9.61 15.71 -6.02
N PRO A 288 8.78 16.44 -5.25
CA PRO A 288 7.43 16.02 -4.88
C PRO A 288 6.34 16.44 -5.89
N THR A 289 6.65 16.49 -7.19
CA THR A 289 5.84 17.21 -8.17
C THR A 289 4.59 16.46 -8.62
N GLU A 290 4.67 15.16 -8.94
CA GLU A 290 3.48 14.36 -9.30
C GLU A 290 3.73 12.84 -9.22
N ASN A 291 3.45 12.23 -8.07
CA ASN A 291 3.62 10.77 -7.85
C ASN A 291 2.50 9.92 -8.52
N ARG A 292 1.93 10.39 -9.63
CA ARG A 292 0.88 9.68 -10.36
C ARG A 292 1.09 9.86 -11.85
N GLN A 293 1.23 8.74 -12.55
CA GLN A 293 1.24 8.69 -14.00
C GLN A 293 0.09 7.81 -14.48
N GLN A 294 -0.21 7.86 -15.78
CA GLN A 294 -1.26 7.04 -16.37
C GLN A 294 -0.69 6.26 -17.55
N ILE A 295 -1.10 5.01 -17.66
CA ILE A 295 -0.72 4.12 -18.75
C ILE A 295 -1.98 3.45 -19.31
N THR A 296 -1.98 3.20 -20.61
CA THR A 296 -3.03 2.45 -21.30
C THR A 296 -2.48 1.11 -21.79
N LEU A 297 -3.38 0.14 -21.95
CA LEU A 297 -3.08 -1.14 -22.58
C LEU A 297 -2.95 -1.00 -24.11
N PRO A 298 -2.32 -1.99 -24.80
CA PRO A 298 -2.28 -2.04 -26.27
C PRO A 298 -3.66 -2.08 -26.94
N ASP A 299 -4.62 -2.76 -26.32
CA ASP A 299 -6.02 -2.79 -26.78
C ASP A 299 -6.75 -1.46 -26.55
N ARG A 300 -6.16 -0.55 -25.76
CA ARG A 300 -6.72 0.73 -25.32
C ARG A 300 -8.07 0.60 -24.62
N ASP A 301 -8.47 -0.58 -24.16
CA ASP A 301 -9.76 -0.79 -23.49
C ASP A 301 -9.68 -0.50 -21.98
N ARG A 302 -8.48 -0.50 -21.40
CA ARG A 302 -8.26 -0.22 -19.97
C ARG A 302 -7.13 0.77 -19.75
N ALA A 303 -7.29 1.60 -18.73
CA ALA A 303 -6.30 2.55 -18.26
C ALA A 303 -5.94 2.27 -16.79
N TYR A 304 -4.67 2.44 -16.46
CA TYR A 304 -4.16 2.27 -15.11
C TYR A 304 -3.49 3.54 -14.62
N GLY A 305 -3.78 3.90 -13.37
CA GLY A 305 -3.00 4.87 -12.63
C GLY A 305 -1.79 4.17 -12.06
N THR A 306 -0.60 4.71 -12.33
CA THR A 306 0.65 4.25 -11.74
C THR A 306 1.13 5.23 -10.69
N PHE A 307 1.64 4.72 -9.57
CA PHE A 307 2.28 5.56 -8.56
C PHE A 307 3.44 4.80 -7.90
N LEU A 308 4.46 5.54 -7.49
CA LEU A 308 5.56 4.99 -6.72
C LEU A 308 5.16 4.92 -5.25
N ALA A 309 5.23 3.75 -4.65
CA ALA A 309 4.94 3.57 -3.23
C ALA A 309 6.19 3.50 -2.35
N ARG A 310 7.29 2.97 -2.89
CA ARG A 310 8.51 2.77 -2.11
C ARG A 310 9.74 2.91 -3.01
N GLY A 311 10.72 3.66 -2.55
CA GLY A 311 12.09 3.65 -3.07
C GLY A 311 13.02 3.13 -1.99
N VAL A 312 13.88 2.16 -2.30
CA VAL A 312 14.88 1.59 -1.38
C VAL A 312 16.24 1.64 -2.03
N GLN A 313 17.22 2.19 -1.32
CA GLN A 313 18.63 2.13 -1.72
C GLN A 313 19.31 1.01 -0.94
N TYR A 314 19.77 -0.02 -1.64
CA TYR A 314 20.49 -1.12 -1.02
C TYR A 314 21.99 -0.82 -0.96
N LEU A 315 22.65 -1.31 0.09
CA LEU A 315 24.11 -1.22 0.25
C LEU A 315 24.89 -1.94 -0.87
N SER A 316 24.21 -2.80 -1.64
CA SER A 316 24.74 -3.40 -2.88
C SER A 316 24.93 -2.38 -4.01
N GLY A 317 24.47 -1.13 -3.84
CA GLY A 317 24.44 -0.14 -4.91
C GLY A 317 23.33 -0.39 -5.91
N ILE A 318 22.21 -0.95 -5.47
CA ILE A 318 21.00 -1.12 -6.28
C ILE A 318 19.90 -0.27 -5.67
N ASP A 319 19.26 0.55 -6.48
CA ASP A 319 18.08 1.30 -6.11
C ASP A 319 16.85 0.55 -6.63
N GLU A 320 15.90 0.26 -5.75
CA GLU A 320 14.67 -0.48 -6.04
C GLU A 320 13.44 0.41 -5.84
N PHE A 321 12.54 0.37 -6.82
CA PHE A 321 11.36 1.20 -6.89
C PHE A 321 10.12 0.31 -7.03
N ASP A 322 9.24 0.35 -6.04
CA ASP A 322 7.95 -0.34 -6.07
C ASP A 322 6.89 0.59 -6.66
N ILE A 323 6.39 0.23 -7.84
CA ILE A 323 5.36 0.95 -8.57
C ILE A 323 4.09 0.12 -8.56
N TYR A 324 2.97 0.71 -8.15
CA TYR A 324 1.67 0.04 -8.20
C TYR A 324 0.86 0.47 -9.41
N LEU A 325 0.03 -0.46 -9.91
CA LEU A 325 -0.95 -0.22 -10.96
C LEU A 325 -2.35 -0.32 -10.36
N VAL A 326 -3.13 0.75 -10.48
CA VAL A 326 -4.52 0.80 -10.04
C VAL A 326 -5.40 0.95 -11.26
N ASP A 327 -6.42 0.09 -11.36
CA ASP A 327 -7.40 0.18 -12.43
C ASP A 327 -8.19 1.49 -12.29
N ILE A 328 -8.16 2.31 -13.33
CA ILE A 328 -9.03 3.48 -13.43
C ILE A 328 -10.32 2.97 -14.06
N GLY A 329 -11.10 2.17 -13.32
CA GLY A 329 -12.38 1.69 -13.83
C GLY A 329 -13.34 2.86 -14.13
N PRO A 330 -14.32 2.68 -15.04
CA PRO A 330 -15.35 3.71 -15.24
C PRO A 330 -16.15 3.89 -13.95
N VAL A 331 -16.29 5.14 -13.50
CA VAL A 331 -17.07 5.45 -12.29
C VAL A 331 -18.57 5.31 -12.61
N ARG A 332 -19.13 4.13 -12.39
CA ARG A 332 -20.56 3.86 -12.60
C ARG A 332 -21.35 4.40 -11.40
N HIS A 333 -22.21 5.40 -11.62
CA HIS A 333 -23.16 5.88 -10.61
C HIS A 333 -24.56 5.29 -10.89
N ASP A 334 -25.43 5.31 -9.88
CA ASP A 334 -26.77 4.69 -9.92
C ASP A 334 -27.70 5.24 -11.02
N ASN A 335 -27.45 6.47 -11.49
CA ASN A 335 -28.10 7.03 -12.69
C ASN A 335 -27.13 6.99 -13.88
N TYR A 336 -27.13 5.87 -14.59
CA TYR A 336 -26.25 5.60 -15.73
C TYR A 336 -26.39 6.68 -16.82
N GLU A 337 -27.62 7.10 -17.15
CA GLU A 337 -27.88 8.09 -18.21
C GLU A 337 -27.34 9.49 -17.85
N MET A 338 -27.62 9.98 -16.64
CA MET A 338 -27.11 11.29 -16.19
C MET A 338 -25.58 11.28 -16.10
N THR A 339 -24.99 10.16 -15.68
CA THR A 339 -23.53 9.98 -15.62
C THR A 339 -22.92 10.04 -17.02
N ARG A 340 -23.55 9.42 -18.01
CA ARG A 340 -23.12 9.48 -19.43
C ARG A 340 -23.17 10.89 -19.98
N LEU A 341 -24.25 11.63 -19.72
CA LEU A 341 -24.40 13.02 -20.17
C LEU A 341 -23.35 13.96 -19.54
N VAL A 342 -23.10 13.82 -18.23
CA VAL A 342 -22.06 14.59 -17.54
C VAL A 342 -20.66 14.22 -18.07
N ALA A 343 -20.41 12.93 -18.32
CA ALA A 343 -19.15 12.48 -18.91
C ALA A 343 -18.97 13.04 -20.33
N ALA A 344 -20.01 12.99 -21.18
CA ALA A 344 -20.01 13.55 -22.52
C ALA A 344 -19.70 15.05 -22.53
N LEU A 345 -20.32 15.81 -21.62
CA LEU A 345 -20.06 17.24 -21.46
C LEU A 345 -18.61 17.49 -21.03
N SER A 346 -18.13 16.76 -20.03
CA SER A 346 -16.75 16.87 -19.53
C SER A 346 -15.71 16.57 -20.62
N ILE A 347 -15.88 15.46 -21.35
CA ILE A 347 -15.01 15.03 -22.45
C ILE A 347 -15.04 16.06 -23.59
N GLY A 348 -16.23 16.50 -23.99
CA GLY A 348 -16.39 17.52 -25.04
C GLY A 348 -15.71 18.85 -24.69
N LEU A 349 -15.81 19.30 -23.44
CA LEU A 349 -15.17 20.53 -22.96
C LEU A 349 -13.65 20.36 -22.81
N ARG A 350 -13.17 19.21 -22.32
CA ARG A 350 -11.73 18.93 -22.22
C ARG A 350 -11.08 18.85 -23.60
N TYR A 351 -11.73 18.21 -24.57
CA TYR A 351 -11.31 18.23 -25.98
C TYR A 351 -11.23 19.67 -26.51
N ARG A 352 -12.25 20.50 -26.22
CA ARG A 352 -12.27 21.92 -26.59
C ARG A 352 -11.12 22.70 -25.95
N GLN A 353 -10.77 22.44 -24.70
CA GLN A 353 -9.63 23.04 -24.03
C GLN A 353 -8.30 22.57 -24.61
N MET A 354 -8.23 21.32 -25.08
CA MET A 354 -7.01 20.78 -25.69
C MET A 354 -6.72 21.40 -27.06
N PHE A 355 -7.73 21.57 -27.91
CA PHE A 355 -7.53 21.98 -29.32
C PHE A 355 -8.21 23.30 -29.71
N LEU A 356 -9.43 23.57 -29.24
CA LEU A 356 -10.36 24.50 -29.91
C LEU A 356 -10.57 25.85 -29.19
N SER A 357 -10.00 26.07 -28.01
CA SER A 357 -10.04 27.32 -27.24
C SER A 357 -9.07 28.40 -27.74
N GLY A 358 -8.80 28.41 -29.06
CA GLY A 358 -7.89 29.36 -29.72
C GLY A 358 -6.48 29.35 -29.11
N LYS A 359 -5.94 30.54 -28.81
CA LYS A 359 -4.59 30.68 -28.23
C LYS A 359 -4.44 30.03 -26.85
N ASN A 360 -5.55 29.85 -26.12
CA ASN A 360 -5.53 29.28 -24.78
C ASN A 360 -5.42 27.75 -24.80
N SER A 361 -5.73 27.09 -25.93
CA SER A 361 -5.69 25.63 -26.02
C SER A 361 -4.30 25.08 -25.70
N SER A 362 -4.22 23.91 -25.07
CA SER A 362 -2.93 23.26 -24.80
C SER A 362 -2.17 23.00 -26.10
N TYR A 363 -2.85 22.52 -27.14
CA TYR A 363 -2.25 22.12 -28.41
C TYR A 363 -2.66 23.03 -29.56
N SER A 364 -2.76 24.34 -29.30
CA SER A 364 -2.99 25.31 -30.38
C SER A 364 -1.84 25.34 -31.38
N VAL A 365 -2.15 25.66 -32.63
CA VAL A 365 -1.18 25.76 -33.73
C VAL A 365 -0.06 26.75 -33.36
N GLU A 366 -0.41 27.88 -32.71
CA GLU A 366 0.54 28.89 -32.27
C GLU A 366 1.49 28.37 -31.19
N LYS A 367 0.97 27.62 -30.20
CA LYS A 367 1.81 27.05 -29.15
C LYS A 367 2.75 25.99 -29.71
N VAL A 368 2.26 25.09 -30.57
CA VAL A 368 3.13 24.07 -31.20
C VAL A 368 4.16 24.73 -32.13
N LYS A 369 3.78 25.80 -32.83
CA LYS A 369 4.73 26.58 -33.64
C LYS A 369 5.85 27.17 -32.78
N ALA A 370 5.53 27.66 -31.58
CA ALA A 370 6.48 28.24 -30.63
C ALA A 370 7.37 27.21 -29.88
N VAL A 371 7.04 25.92 -29.92
CA VAL A 371 7.83 24.86 -29.26
C VAL A 371 9.20 24.74 -29.92
N LEU A 372 10.27 24.76 -29.12
CA LEU A 372 11.63 24.51 -29.57
C LEU A 372 11.76 23.10 -30.18
N ILE A 373 12.65 22.95 -31.16
CA ILE A 373 12.72 21.73 -31.97
C ILE A 373 13.09 20.50 -31.13
N ASP A 374 14.00 20.66 -30.18
CA ASP A 374 14.44 19.65 -29.21
C ASP A 374 13.32 19.15 -28.29
N ARG A 375 12.28 19.96 -28.05
CA ARG A 375 11.12 19.62 -27.21
C ARG A 375 9.90 19.17 -27.99
N LEU A 376 9.95 19.22 -29.33
CA LEU A 376 8.79 18.97 -30.17
C LEU A 376 8.24 17.55 -30.00
N GLN A 377 9.10 16.53 -30.04
CA GLN A 377 8.68 15.13 -29.94
C GLN A 377 7.97 14.85 -28.62
N HIS A 378 8.50 15.36 -27.51
CA HIS A 378 7.86 15.23 -26.20
C HIS A 378 6.49 15.93 -26.16
N ARG A 379 6.38 17.13 -26.76
CA ARG A 379 5.11 17.86 -26.81
C ARG A 379 4.04 17.12 -27.63
N ILE A 380 4.41 16.60 -28.80
CA ILE A 380 3.51 15.84 -29.67
C ILE A 380 3.14 14.49 -29.03
N GLY A 381 4.10 13.81 -28.39
CA GLY A 381 3.83 12.57 -27.65
C GLY A 381 2.82 12.78 -26.53
N SER A 382 2.93 13.89 -25.80
CA SER A 382 1.95 14.26 -24.77
C SER A 382 0.58 14.57 -25.36
N MET A 383 0.50 15.28 -26.50
CA MET A 383 -0.77 15.53 -27.20
C MET A 383 -1.49 14.24 -27.58
N VAL A 384 -0.75 13.30 -28.12
CA VAL A 384 -1.26 12.02 -28.61
C VAL A 384 -1.75 11.16 -27.44
N ARG A 385 -1.00 11.12 -26.31
CA ARG A 385 -1.44 10.47 -25.07
C ARG A 385 -2.72 11.09 -24.49
N ASP A 386 -2.78 12.42 -24.43
CA ASP A 386 -3.95 13.11 -23.87
C ASP A 386 -5.20 12.88 -24.74
N LEU A 387 -5.03 12.84 -26.07
CA LEU A 387 -6.14 12.54 -26.98
C LEU A 387 -6.61 11.09 -26.85
N ASP A 388 -5.68 10.13 -26.77
CA ASP A 388 -6.02 8.73 -26.52
C ASP A 388 -6.78 8.52 -25.22
N LEU A 389 -6.36 9.21 -24.15
CA LEU A 389 -7.05 9.16 -22.88
C LEU A 389 -8.49 9.67 -22.99
N LEU A 390 -8.72 10.77 -23.73
CA LEU A 390 -10.07 11.26 -24.00
C LEU A 390 -10.92 10.27 -24.79
N LEU A 391 -10.32 9.61 -25.81
CA LEU A 391 -11.02 8.61 -26.60
C LEU A 391 -11.40 7.39 -25.76
N TRP A 392 -10.49 6.91 -24.92
CA TRP A 392 -10.77 5.84 -23.98
C TRP A 392 -11.87 6.24 -22.99
N GLN A 393 -11.81 7.44 -22.40
CA GLN A 393 -12.86 7.95 -21.52
C GLN A 393 -14.22 7.99 -22.22
N SER A 394 -14.25 8.37 -23.50
CA SER A 394 -15.46 8.39 -24.33
C SER A 394 -16.04 6.99 -24.52
N GLN A 395 -15.20 6.00 -24.80
CA GLN A 395 -15.63 4.60 -24.96
C GLN A 395 -16.06 3.99 -23.62
N ALA A 396 -15.30 4.22 -22.56
CA ALA A 396 -15.61 3.71 -21.21
C ALA A 396 -16.89 4.32 -20.63
N ALA A 397 -17.24 5.54 -21.02
CA ALA A 397 -18.51 6.18 -20.70
C ALA A 397 -19.65 5.77 -21.65
N GLY A 398 -19.43 4.86 -22.59
CA GLY A 398 -20.48 4.39 -23.51
C GLY A 398 -20.97 5.46 -24.48
N LEU A 399 -20.17 6.48 -24.80
CA LEU A 399 -20.61 7.58 -25.67
C LEU A 399 -20.70 7.18 -27.15
N MET A 400 -20.23 5.98 -27.50
CA MET A 400 -20.27 5.40 -28.84
C MET A 400 -21.40 4.38 -29.02
N GLU A 401 -22.22 4.16 -28.00
CA GLU A 401 -23.36 3.23 -28.07
C GLU A 401 -24.51 3.87 -28.87
N GLU A 402 -25.24 3.04 -29.63
CA GLU A 402 -26.27 3.48 -30.57
C GLU A 402 -27.40 4.28 -29.90
N ASP A 403 -27.77 3.91 -28.68
CA ASP A 403 -28.84 4.53 -27.89
C ASP A 403 -28.52 6.00 -27.55
N PHE A 404 -27.31 6.27 -27.09
CA PHE A 404 -26.85 7.60 -26.75
C PHE A 404 -26.62 8.44 -27.99
N LEU A 405 -26.04 7.85 -29.05
CA LEU A 405 -25.86 8.56 -30.31
C LEU A 405 -27.21 8.99 -30.89
N ALA A 406 -28.24 8.16 -30.84
CA ALA A 406 -29.60 8.51 -31.24
C ALA A 406 -30.17 9.67 -30.38
N GLN A 407 -30.01 9.59 -29.06
CA GLN A 407 -30.47 10.65 -28.14
C GLN A 407 -29.81 12.01 -28.41
N ILE A 408 -28.50 12.03 -28.67
CA ILE A 408 -27.77 13.25 -29.02
C ILE A 408 -28.13 13.72 -30.43
N HIS A 409 -28.37 12.79 -31.36
CA HIS A 409 -28.75 13.09 -32.74
C HIS A 409 -30.04 13.91 -32.82
N ASP A 410 -31.06 13.55 -32.06
CA ASP A 410 -32.34 14.28 -31.99
C ASP A 410 -32.18 15.77 -31.60
N HIS A 411 -31.09 16.10 -30.90
CA HIS A 411 -30.78 17.45 -30.43
C HIS A 411 -29.73 18.16 -31.29
N MET A 412 -29.18 17.51 -32.30
CA MET A 412 -28.22 18.11 -33.23
C MET A 412 -28.92 18.77 -34.43
N PRO A 413 -28.42 19.91 -34.92
CA PRO A 413 -28.91 20.49 -36.16
C PRO A 413 -28.43 19.65 -37.37
N GLY A 414 -29.37 19.19 -38.20
CA GLY A 414 -29.07 18.48 -39.45
C GLY A 414 -29.96 17.25 -39.70
N SER A 415 -29.73 16.55 -40.82
CA SER A 415 -30.35 15.25 -41.10
C SER A 415 -29.52 14.10 -40.51
N ALA A 416 -30.05 12.87 -40.51
CA ALA A 416 -29.27 11.67 -40.15
C ALA A 416 -28.00 11.51 -41.03
N GLU A 417 -28.14 11.78 -42.34
CA GLU A 417 -27.01 11.75 -43.28
C GLU A 417 -25.91 12.78 -42.94
N ASP A 418 -26.25 13.90 -42.29
CA ASP A 418 -25.29 14.90 -41.84
C ASP A 418 -24.47 14.41 -40.63
N PHE A 419 -25.05 13.55 -39.78
CA PHE A 419 -24.35 12.99 -38.62
C PHE A 419 -23.30 11.94 -39.02
N ASP A 420 -23.66 10.99 -39.88
CA ASP A 420 -22.71 9.98 -40.38
C ASP A 420 -21.56 10.64 -41.14
N CYS A 421 -21.86 11.63 -41.98
CA CYS A 421 -20.86 12.43 -42.67
C CYS A 421 -19.91 13.15 -41.69
N LYS A 422 -20.42 13.69 -40.58
CA LYS A 422 -19.59 14.30 -39.53
C LYS A 422 -18.69 13.27 -38.84
N MET A 423 -19.20 12.08 -38.53
CA MET A 423 -18.43 10.99 -37.92
C MET A 423 -17.31 10.50 -38.85
N GLU A 424 -17.58 10.31 -40.14
CA GLU A 424 -16.57 9.97 -41.13
C GLU A 424 -15.49 11.05 -41.25
N ARG A 425 -15.91 12.32 -41.31
CA ARG A 425 -14.97 13.46 -41.38
C ARG A 425 -14.09 13.52 -40.14
N TRP A 426 -14.65 13.34 -38.95
CA TRP A 426 -13.87 13.26 -37.72
C TRP A 426 -12.88 12.09 -37.75
N GLY A 427 -13.31 10.92 -38.22
CA GLY A 427 -12.46 9.74 -38.39
C GLY A 427 -11.25 10.01 -39.29
N ARG A 428 -11.48 10.64 -40.45
CA ARG A 428 -10.41 11.05 -41.38
C ARG A 428 -9.47 12.08 -40.76
N ALA A 429 -10.01 13.14 -40.18
CA ALA A 429 -9.23 14.20 -39.54
C ALA A 429 -8.33 13.64 -38.43
N LYS A 430 -8.88 12.75 -37.60
CA LYS A 430 -8.15 12.01 -36.57
C LYS A 430 -7.00 11.22 -37.17
N GLN A 431 -7.27 10.36 -38.16
CA GLN A 431 -6.24 9.54 -38.81
C GLN A 431 -5.09 10.39 -39.39
N MET A 432 -5.42 11.50 -40.05
CA MET A 432 -4.41 12.43 -40.58
C MET A 432 -3.55 13.03 -39.47
N LEU A 433 -4.16 13.44 -38.34
CA LEU A 433 -3.44 13.96 -37.19
C LEU A 433 -2.48 12.94 -36.59
N TYR A 434 -2.91 11.70 -36.36
CA TYR A 434 -2.05 10.62 -35.85
C TYR A 434 -0.92 10.30 -36.83
N GLY A 435 -1.21 10.24 -38.13
CA GLY A 435 -0.19 10.01 -39.15
C GLY A 435 0.90 11.10 -39.12
N ALA A 436 0.50 12.37 -39.09
CA ALA A 436 1.45 13.49 -39.01
C ALA A 436 2.20 13.52 -37.67
N ALA A 437 1.55 13.14 -36.56
CA ALA A 437 2.19 13.05 -35.25
C ALA A 437 3.26 11.95 -35.22
N ASN A 438 2.98 10.77 -35.79
CA ASN A 438 3.94 9.68 -35.89
C ASN A 438 5.17 10.08 -36.70
N MET A 439 5.01 10.83 -37.79
CA MET A 439 6.16 11.37 -38.54
C MET A 439 7.06 12.25 -37.67
N VAL A 440 6.50 13.03 -36.74
CA VAL A 440 7.29 13.84 -35.80
C VAL A 440 7.98 12.95 -34.77
N LEU A 441 7.27 11.95 -34.24
CA LEU A 441 7.79 11.04 -33.21
C LEU A 441 8.90 10.12 -33.74
N GLU A 442 8.87 9.77 -35.03
CA GLU A 442 9.85 8.89 -35.68
C GLU A 442 11.05 9.63 -36.28
N ALA A 443 10.95 10.95 -36.46
CA ALA A 443 12.02 11.76 -37.07
C ALA A 443 13.33 11.67 -36.30
N ARG A 444 14.44 11.50 -37.03
CA ARG A 444 15.79 11.34 -36.47
C ARG A 444 16.64 12.58 -36.75
N GLY A 445 16.97 13.29 -35.68
CA GLY A 445 17.79 14.50 -35.75
C GLY A 445 17.02 15.75 -36.19
N GLU A 446 17.69 16.88 -36.07
CA GLU A 446 17.08 18.21 -36.23
C GLU A 446 16.53 18.52 -37.63
N PRO A 447 17.20 18.14 -38.75
CA PRO A 447 16.69 18.43 -40.10
C PRO A 447 15.37 17.70 -40.40
N GLU A 448 15.28 16.41 -40.06
CA GLU A 448 14.07 15.61 -40.24
C GLU A 448 12.94 16.12 -39.35
N LEU A 449 13.25 16.46 -38.10
CA LEU A 449 12.27 16.95 -37.14
C LEU A 449 11.69 18.31 -37.56
N THR A 450 12.52 19.17 -38.15
CA THR A 450 12.09 20.47 -38.70
C THR A 450 11.15 20.27 -39.89
N ALA A 451 11.47 19.34 -40.80
CA ALA A 451 10.62 18.99 -41.93
C ALA A 451 9.28 18.36 -41.46
N ALA A 452 9.32 17.48 -40.46
CA ALA A 452 8.14 16.88 -39.86
C ALA A 452 7.26 17.94 -39.18
N LYS A 453 7.84 18.90 -38.44
CA LYS A 453 7.11 20.04 -37.85
C LYS A 453 6.39 20.87 -38.91
N ALA A 454 7.04 21.15 -40.04
CA ALA A 454 6.46 21.91 -41.14
C ALA A 454 5.25 21.20 -41.78
N LYS A 455 5.26 19.86 -41.84
CA LYS A 455 4.13 19.05 -42.31
C LYS A 455 3.02 18.90 -41.26
N PHE A 456 3.38 18.84 -39.98
CA PHE A 456 2.44 18.66 -38.88
C PHE A 456 1.55 19.88 -38.65
N LEU A 457 2.10 21.11 -38.73
CA LEU A 457 1.34 22.33 -38.41
C LEU A 457 0.10 22.56 -39.30
N PRO A 458 0.16 22.38 -40.64
CA PRO A 458 -1.04 22.42 -41.48
C PRO A 458 -2.09 21.38 -41.08
N VAL A 459 -1.68 20.13 -40.84
CA VAL A 459 -2.60 19.04 -40.44
C VAL A 459 -3.29 19.35 -39.12
N LEU A 460 -2.56 19.87 -38.12
CA LEU A 460 -3.14 20.30 -36.85
C LEU A 460 -4.13 21.45 -37.05
N LYS A 461 -3.83 22.40 -37.93
CA LYS A 461 -4.73 23.52 -38.24
C LYS A 461 -6.02 23.03 -38.91
N ASP A 462 -5.91 22.13 -39.87
CA ASP A 462 -7.04 21.56 -40.58
C ASP A 462 -7.89 20.73 -39.63
N PHE A 463 -7.26 19.89 -38.79
CA PHE A 463 -7.94 19.15 -37.71
C PHE A 463 -8.75 20.08 -36.78
N CYS A 464 -8.15 21.17 -36.30
CA CYS A 464 -8.87 22.13 -35.44
C CYS A 464 -10.02 22.81 -36.18
N THR A 465 -9.83 23.15 -37.45
CA THR A 465 -10.83 23.84 -38.28
C THR A 465 -12.02 22.92 -38.59
N GLU A 466 -11.76 21.65 -38.89
CA GLU A 466 -12.81 20.68 -39.20
C GLU A 466 -13.64 20.30 -37.97
N THR A 467 -13.00 20.18 -36.81
CA THR A 467 -13.64 19.66 -35.60
C THR A 467 -14.30 20.73 -34.73
N VAL A 468 -14.03 22.03 -34.95
CA VAL A 468 -14.59 23.11 -34.12
C VAL A 468 -16.12 23.15 -34.15
N THR A 469 -16.70 23.01 -35.34
CA THR A 469 -18.16 23.04 -35.53
C THR A 469 -18.79 21.77 -34.97
N MET A 470 -18.18 20.61 -35.22
CA MET A 470 -18.63 19.31 -34.69
C MET A 470 -18.65 19.31 -33.16
N ASN A 471 -17.57 19.78 -32.51
CA ASN A 471 -17.52 19.86 -31.05
C ASN A 471 -18.56 20.84 -30.49
N ARG A 472 -18.76 21.99 -31.14
CA ARG A 472 -19.77 22.97 -30.71
C ARG A 472 -21.18 22.38 -30.77
N GLU A 473 -21.51 21.70 -31.86
CA GLU A 473 -22.81 21.06 -32.05
C GLU A 473 -23.02 19.91 -31.08
N PHE A 474 -22.02 19.05 -30.90
CA PHE A 474 -22.05 17.95 -29.93
C PHE A 474 -22.26 18.45 -28.50
N VAL A 475 -21.44 19.41 -28.04
CA VAL A 475 -21.57 19.98 -26.68
C VAL A 475 -22.91 20.69 -26.51
N GLY A 476 -23.40 21.37 -27.55
CA GLY A 476 -24.71 22.01 -27.54
C GLY A 476 -25.85 21.00 -27.41
N ALA A 477 -25.80 19.90 -28.16
CA ALA A 477 -26.79 18.83 -28.12
C ALA A 477 -26.78 18.11 -26.77
N VAL A 478 -25.62 17.76 -26.23
CA VAL A 478 -25.47 17.17 -24.88
C VAL A 478 -26.06 18.09 -23.82
N PHE A 479 -25.80 19.41 -23.92
CA PHE A 479 -26.37 20.38 -22.99
C PHE A 479 -27.91 20.49 -23.13
N GLY A 480 -28.43 20.39 -24.37
CA GLY A 480 -29.86 20.33 -24.65
C GLY A 480 -30.52 19.14 -23.95
N VAL A 481 -30.00 17.94 -24.18
CA VAL A 481 -30.49 16.70 -23.54
C VAL A 481 -30.40 16.81 -22.02
N LEU A 482 -29.27 17.28 -21.48
CA LEU A 482 -29.11 17.45 -20.04
C LEU A 482 -30.12 18.45 -19.46
N SER A 483 -30.36 19.56 -20.16
CA SER A 483 -31.38 20.55 -19.78
C SER A 483 -32.77 19.92 -19.77
N ASP A 484 -33.09 19.09 -20.74
CA ASP A 484 -34.40 18.44 -20.84
C ASP A 484 -34.59 17.36 -19.78
N VAL A 485 -33.54 16.60 -19.45
CA VAL A 485 -33.54 15.66 -18.31
C VAL A 485 -33.73 16.41 -16.99
N VAL A 486 -33.06 17.55 -16.79
CA VAL A 486 -33.22 18.36 -15.57
C VAL A 486 -34.61 19.00 -15.48
N ARG A 487 -35.17 19.45 -16.61
CA ARG A 487 -36.52 20.04 -16.67
C ARG A 487 -37.61 19.00 -16.49
N SER A 488 -37.46 17.83 -17.10
CA SER A 488 -38.38 16.69 -16.98
C SER A 488 -38.25 16.01 -15.61
N GLY A 489 -37.11 16.18 -14.95
CA GLY A 489 -36.81 15.69 -13.61
C GLY A 489 -37.60 16.33 -12.47
N ALA A 490 -38.55 17.24 -12.74
CA ALA A 490 -39.56 17.65 -11.76
C ALA A 490 -40.41 16.46 -11.26
N ASP A 491 -40.45 15.35 -12.01
CA ASP A 491 -41.17 14.12 -11.64
C ASP A 491 -40.27 12.99 -11.09
N LEU A 492 -38.96 13.21 -10.91
CA LEU A 492 -38.05 12.17 -10.38
C LEU A 492 -38.15 11.98 -8.84
N TYR A 493 -38.97 12.78 -8.15
CA TYR A 493 -39.33 12.55 -6.74
C TYR A 493 -40.78 12.97 -6.40
N PRO A 494 -41.81 12.19 -6.75
CA PRO A 494 -43.17 12.42 -6.24
C PRO A 494 -43.22 12.30 -4.70
N ASN A 495 -42.30 11.51 -4.13
CA ASN A 495 -42.29 11.18 -2.70
C ASN A 495 -41.36 12.04 -1.84
N ALA A 496 -40.49 12.89 -2.41
CA ALA A 496 -39.69 13.80 -1.59
C ALA A 496 -40.53 14.98 -1.08
N ALA A 497 -41.44 15.50 -1.91
CA ALA A 497 -42.37 16.54 -1.49
C ALA A 497 -43.36 16.02 -0.42
N ALA A 498 -43.86 14.79 -0.57
CA ALA A 498 -44.71 14.15 0.45
C ALA A 498 -43.95 13.84 1.75
N ALA A 499 -42.68 13.43 1.67
CA ALA A 499 -41.83 13.19 2.85
C ALA A 499 -41.46 14.49 3.59
N ILE A 500 -41.25 15.60 2.87
CA ILE A 500 -40.99 16.91 3.48
C ILE A 500 -42.26 17.49 4.13
N VAL A 501 -43.44 17.26 3.55
CA VAL A 501 -44.73 17.67 4.15
C VAL A 501 -45.08 16.82 5.37
N HIS A 502 -44.82 15.50 5.34
CA HIS A 502 -45.01 14.63 6.52
C HIS A 502 -43.99 14.91 7.64
N ALA A 503 -42.73 15.19 7.31
CA ALA A 503 -41.71 15.59 8.29
C ALA A 503 -41.98 16.97 8.89
N GLY A 504 -42.52 17.91 8.10
CA GLY A 504 -42.92 19.24 8.57
C GLY A 504 -44.13 19.24 9.50
N GLN A 505 -45.08 18.31 9.33
CA GLN A 505 -46.23 18.17 10.23
C GLN A 505 -45.91 17.44 11.54
N ALA A 506 -44.85 16.62 11.58
CA ALA A 506 -44.38 15.97 12.80
C ALA A 506 -43.56 16.91 13.72
N LEU A 507 -43.07 18.05 13.20
CA LEU A 507 -42.23 19.01 13.94
C LEU A 507 -43.00 20.21 14.55
N HIS A 508 -44.32 20.26 14.42
CA HIS A 508 -45.16 21.32 15.03
C HIS A 508 -46.30 20.80 15.93
N GLY A 509 -46.18 19.58 16.47
CA GLY A 509 -46.99 19.14 17.60
C GLY A 509 -46.47 19.72 18.93
N PRO A 510 -47.32 20.26 19.83
CA PRO A 510 -46.89 20.95 21.03
C PRO A 510 -46.56 19.94 22.15
N ALA A 511 -45.42 19.24 22.07
CA ALA A 511 -44.97 18.36 23.15
C ALA A 511 -43.47 17.98 23.07
N ALA A 512 -42.55 18.94 23.04
CA ALA A 512 -41.13 18.65 23.27
C ALA A 512 -40.30 19.89 23.69
N ALA A 513 -40.88 20.77 24.50
CA ALA A 513 -40.19 21.92 25.08
C ALA A 513 -39.93 21.68 26.58
N ALA A 514 -39.12 20.68 26.91
CA ALA A 514 -38.50 20.54 28.23
C ALA A 514 -37.54 19.35 28.17
N GLU A 515 -36.31 19.57 27.73
CA GLU A 515 -35.12 18.95 28.33
C GLU A 515 -33.85 19.30 27.53
N TRP A 516 -32.87 19.85 28.25
CA TRP A 516 -31.45 19.99 27.90
C TRP A 516 -31.04 21.29 27.22
N GLY A 517 -30.78 22.26 28.10
CA GLY A 517 -30.05 23.47 27.77
C GLY A 517 -28.52 23.30 27.79
N ALA A 518 -27.90 24.32 27.19
CA ALA A 518 -26.62 24.93 27.52
C ALA A 518 -25.34 24.07 27.53
N SER A 519 -24.49 24.29 26.50
CA SER A 519 -23.20 24.94 26.75
C SER A 519 -22.75 25.72 25.51
N VAL A 520 -22.36 26.97 25.72
CA VAL A 520 -21.89 27.94 24.73
C VAL A 520 -20.37 28.13 24.94
N GLY A 521 -19.61 28.18 23.84
CA GLY A 521 -18.19 28.58 23.79
C GLY A 521 -17.81 28.99 22.36
N PRO A 522 -16.83 29.90 22.16
CA PRO A 522 -17.10 31.18 21.51
C PRO A 522 -16.77 31.27 20.01
N THR A 523 -17.53 32.14 19.38
CA THR A 523 -17.45 32.62 17.99
C THR A 523 -16.14 33.41 17.75
N VAL A 524 -15.38 33.03 16.72
CA VAL A 524 -14.26 33.84 16.19
C VAL A 524 -14.73 34.59 14.96
N ALA A 525 -14.57 35.92 14.98
CA ALA A 525 -14.98 36.86 13.93
C ALA A 525 -14.00 36.85 12.73
N PRO A 526 -14.46 37.27 11.52
CA PRO A 526 -13.66 37.23 10.29
C PRO A 526 -12.66 38.40 10.20
N VAL A 527 -11.43 38.11 9.79
CA VAL A 527 -10.36 39.09 9.55
C VAL A 527 -10.47 39.68 8.14
N SER A 528 -10.45 41.02 8.07
CA SER A 528 -10.52 41.82 6.85
C SER A 528 -9.16 41.90 6.13
N LEU A 529 -9.17 41.75 4.81
CA LEU A 529 -8.00 41.85 3.92
C LEU A 529 -7.61 43.32 3.66
N VAL A 530 -6.32 43.66 3.81
CA VAL A 530 -5.72 44.94 3.41
C VAL A 530 -4.73 44.68 2.26
N PRO A 531 -4.70 45.50 1.18
CA PRO A 531 -3.83 45.28 0.02
C PRO A 531 -2.39 45.78 0.23
N PRO A 532 -1.41 45.28 -0.56
CA PRO A 532 0.01 45.52 -0.33
C PRO A 532 0.52 46.86 -0.88
N VAL A 533 1.53 47.41 -0.19
CA VAL A 533 2.27 48.64 -0.53
C VAL A 533 3.46 48.31 -1.47
N PRO A 534 3.77 49.16 -2.47
CA PRO A 534 4.87 48.91 -3.41
C PRO A 534 6.27 49.24 -2.84
N PRO A 535 7.35 48.66 -3.39
CA PRO A 535 8.70 48.82 -2.84
C PRO A 535 9.37 50.14 -3.25
N VAL A 536 10.05 50.75 -2.27
CA VAL A 536 10.87 51.95 -2.42
C VAL A 536 12.27 51.57 -2.93
N ALA A 537 12.73 52.31 -3.93
CA ALA A 537 14.07 52.22 -4.51
C ALA A 537 15.17 52.65 -3.52
N ARG A 538 16.31 51.94 -3.53
CA ARG A 538 17.58 52.48 -3.01
C ARG A 538 18.69 52.31 -4.03
N ASN A 539 19.15 53.45 -4.52
CA ASN A 539 20.39 53.68 -5.24
C ASN A 539 21.61 53.43 -4.35
N GLY A 540 22.69 52.93 -4.97
CA GLY A 540 23.94 53.68 -4.97
C GLY A 540 25.19 53.03 -4.35
N GLY A 541 26.13 52.66 -5.24
CA GLY A 541 27.58 52.69 -5.02
C GLY A 541 28.19 51.43 -4.38
N GLY A 542 29.29 50.85 -4.83
CA GLY A 542 30.28 51.23 -5.84
C GLY A 542 31.64 50.59 -5.47
N ARG A 543 32.50 50.39 -6.48
CA ARG A 543 33.95 50.09 -6.46
C ARG A 543 34.45 48.63 -6.44
N ASN A 544 34.97 48.27 -7.63
CA ASN A 544 36.36 47.88 -7.97
C ASN A 544 37.08 46.74 -7.24
N GLY A 545 37.66 45.84 -8.04
CA GLY A 545 39.03 45.35 -7.78
C GLY A 545 39.37 43.96 -8.32
N HIS A 546 40.05 43.93 -9.48
CA HIS A 546 40.93 42.91 -10.04
C HIS A 546 41.29 41.64 -9.23
N ARG A 547 41.29 40.46 -9.89
CA ARG A 547 42.51 39.78 -10.41
C ARG A 547 42.19 38.36 -10.94
N LYS A 548 42.56 38.11 -12.20
CA LYS A 548 43.18 36.85 -12.66
C LYS A 548 44.72 37.03 -12.55
N PRO A 549 45.61 36.05 -12.83
CA PRO A 549 45.43 34.64 -13.21
C PRO A 549 46.32 33.63 -12.43
N THR A 550 46.02 32.34 -12.52
CA THR A 550 46.86 31.25 -13.08
C THR A 550 46.00 30.01 -13.24
#